data_AF-A0A7V5R9X0-F1
#
_entry.id   AF-A0A7V5R9X0-F1
#
_cell.length_a   1.000
_cell.length_b   1.000
_cell.length_c   1.000
_cell.angle_alpha   90.00
_cell.angle_beta   90.00
_cell.angle_gamma   90.00
#
_symmetry.space_group_name_H-M   'P 1'
#
loop_
_entity.id
_entity.type
_entity.pdbx_description
1 polymer ?
#
loop_
_entity_poly.entity_id
_entity_poly.type
_entity_poly.pdbx_seq_one_letter_code
_entity_poly.pdbx_strand_id
1 'polypeptide(L)'
;MRLKALTVVLAATAFLFLTAGDSLAGGPAGGGPAGGDFRAKFTKYYKGNNFYVLVTLVKKSKEIMPGEIEALLEEADDPGKSFNEKMELLDLASAMATMYKHWHGGGDDLIAKVEAMQRREKKKEDARLAKLNRWKKEESFLGNIVMQSSLAKMEAEGLTPALFPHWLHRIWYDCAACHDSVFPMKRETAVTHAAMDGGKLCGACHNGETAFNTTEECARCHVAGKPGAEALYRPTKKGVDHERIKAVAERVGAKWDYEKLPDGKLPTDKYKFIDWLKLKADGVIDPKPSLHGTESREVRDNVILFESNNSFLKNTLFNHRVHSQWIKCSSCHPSIFKDELGANVILMSEMSKGKNCGRCHGKVAFTFADCLRCHNQPKDKPVEGVLFRPKDAPPAEPIPGLPAETPAAPAPASPAR
;
A
#
# COMPACT_ATOMS: atom_id res chain seq x y z
N MET A 1 -2.11 -65.22 24.64
CA MET A 1 -1.74 -64.20 23.64
C MET A 1 -2.97 -63.81 22.84
N ARG A 2 -3.80 -62.88 23.32
CA ARG A 2 -4.92 -62.32 22.56
C ARG A 2 -5.37 -60.99 23.17
N LEU A 3 -5.49 -60.00 22.28
CA LEU A 3 -6.59 -59.05 22.12
C LEU A 3 -6.88 -57.95 23.18
N LYS A 4 -6.88 -56.72 22.63
CA LYS A 4 -8.03 -55.79 22.48
C LYS A 4 -8.06 -54.49 23.30
N ALA A 5 -8.25 -53.43 22.51
CA ALA A 5 -9.18 -52.32 22.68
C ALA A 5 -8.81 -51.19 23.67
N LEU A 6 -8.30 -50.11 23.09
CA LEU A 6 -8.38 -48.77 23.64
C LEU A 6 -9.73 -48.17 23.21
N THR A 7 -10.63 -47.91 24.17
CA THR A 7 -11.92 -47.26 23.92
C THR A 7 -11.81 -45.80 24.33
N VAL A 8 -11.98 -44.92 23.35
CA VAL A 8 -12.13 -43.47 23.53
C VAL A 8 -13.58 -43.21 23.95
N VAL A 9 -13.78 -42.55 25.10
CA VAL A 9 -15.10 -42.06 25.53
C VAL A 9 -15.18 -40.57 25.22
N LEU A 10 -16.08 -40.23 24.30
CA LEU A 10 -16.65 -38.90 24.12
C LEU A 10 -17.42 -38.49 25.38
N ALA A 11 -17.17 -37.29 25.89
CA ALA A 11 -18.12 -36.57 26.73
C ALA A 11 -18.36 -35.19 26.13
N ALA A 12 -19.61 -34.97 25.74
CA ALA A 12 -20.11 -33.80 25.04
C ALA A 12 -20.09 -32.54 25.92
N THR A 13 -19.63 -31.43 25.34
CA THR A 13 -19.78 -30.08 25.87
C THR A 13 -21.22 -29.60 25.67
N ALA A 14 -21.97 -29.50 26.77
CA ALA A 14 -23.19 -28.69 26.85
C ALA A 14 -22.83 -27.31 27.39
N PHE A 15 -22.90 -26.29 26.53
CA PHE A 15 -22.81 -24.88 26.93
C PHE A 15 -24.19 -24.43 27.43
N LEU A 16 -24.33 -24.26 28.74
CA LEU A 16 -25.39 -23.46 29.34
C LEU A 16 -24.82 -22.08 29.67
N PHE A 17 -25.48 -21.05 29.13
CA PHE A 17 -25.34 -19.66 29.53
C PHE A 17 -25.59 -19.52 31.04
N LEU A 18 -24.69 -18.86 31.77
CA LEU A 18 -25.05 -17.95 32.86
C LEU A 18 -23.88 -17.02 33.22
N THR A 19 -24.13 -15.72 33.01
CA THR A 19 -23.67 -14.53 33.76
C THR A 19 -22.17 -14.35 34.08
N ALA A 20 -21.62 -13.31 33.45
CA ALA A 20 -20.38 -12.65 33.81
C ALA A 20 -20.35 -12.24 35.29
N GLY A 21 -19.32 -12.68 35.99
CA GLY A 21 -18.89 -12.19 37.28
C GLY A 21 -17.39 -11.90 37.21
N ASP A 22 -17.03 -10.65 37.50
CA ASP A 22 -15.67 -10.14 37.58
C ASP A 22 -14.74 -11.00 38.45
N SER A 23 -13.52 -11.24 37.96
CA SER A 23 -12.37 -11.52 38.83
C SER A 23 -11.06 -11.21 38.12
N LEU A 24 -10.46 -10.08 38.49
CA LEU A 24 -9.04 -9.80 38.31
C LEU A 24 -8.33 -10.02 39.66
N ALA A 25 -7.54 -11.08 39.74
CA ALA A 25 -6.36 -11.17 40.62
C ALA A 25 -5.20 -10.44 39.91
N GLY A 26 -4.22 -9.75 40.52
CA GLY A 26 -3.80 -9.57 41.89
C GLY A 26 -2.27 -9.37 41.92
N GLY A 27 -1.79 -8.13 42.15
CA GLY A 27 -0.46 -7.75 42.67
C GLY A 27 0.77 -7.75 41.71
N PRO A 28 1.84 -6.96 42.00
CA PRO A 28 2.26 -6.55 43.34
C PRO A 28 2.22 -5.03 43.64
N ALA A 29 2.37 -4.77 44.94
CA ALA A 29 2.11 -3.56 45.69
C ALA A 29 3.03 -2.35 45.40
N GLY A 30 2.44 -1.15 45.51
CA GLY A 30 3.15 0.12 45.69
C GLY A 30 2.25 1.36 45.58
N GLY A 31 1.53 1.75 46.65
CA GLY A 31 0.99 3.12 46.84
C GLY A 31 -0.54 3.34 46.73
N GLY A 32 -1.22 3.35 47.88
CA GLY A 32 -2.50 3.99 48.30
C GLY A 32 -3.67 4.40 47.34
N PRO A 33 -4.95 4.39 47.81
CA PRO A 33 -6.16 4.44 46.98
C PRO A 33 -6.74 5.85 46.67
N ALA A 34 -5.96 6.93 46.75
CA ALA A 34 -6.48 8.30 46.57
C ALA A 34 -6.35 8.87 45.13
N GLY A 35 -5.45 8.32 44.31
CA GLY A 35 -5.10 8.88 42.99
C GLY A 35 -6.01 8.45 41.82
N GLY A 36 -6.41 7.17 41.79
CA GLY A 36 -7.15 6.59 40.66
C GLY A 36 -8.53 7.20 40.39
N ASP A 37 -9.25 7.64 41.43
CA ASP A 37 -10.55 8.31 41.31
C ASP A 37 -10.43 9.70 40.67
N PHE A 38 -9.35 10.45 41.00
CA PHE A 38 -9.11 11.77 40.43
C PHE A 38 -8.81 11.68 38.94
N ARG A 39 -7.87 10.82 38.53
CA ARG A 39 -7.47 10.70 37.10
C ARG A 39 -8.65 10.32 36.22
N ALA A 40 -9.47 9.36 36.66
CA ALA A 40 -10.66 8.93 35.92
C ALA A 40 -11.67 10.08 35.75
N LYS A 41 -11.96 10.81 36.83
CA LYS A 41 -12.86 11.99 36.81
C LYS A 41 -12.31 13.10 35.93
N PHE A 42 -11.02 13.44 36.09
CA PHE A 42 -10.36 14.46 35.30
C PHE A 42 -10.44 14.13 33.81
N THR A 43 -10.05 12.90 33.43
CA THR A 43 -10.08 12.44 32.03
C THR A 43 -11.49 12.52 31.45
N LYS A 44 -12.49 12.06 32.20
CA LYS A 44 -13.90 12.11 31.78
C LYS A 44 -14.36 13.55 31.51
N TYR A 45 -14.09 14.47 32.43
CA TYR A 45 -14.54 15.86 32.28
C TYR A 45 -13.71 16.64 31.25
N TYR A 46 -12.43 16.31 31.10
CA TYR A 46 -11.55 16.89 30.09
C TYR A 46 -11.99 16.48 28.67
N LYS A 47 -12.12 15.18 28.39
CA LYS A 47 -12.60 14.67 27.09
C LYS A 47 -14.05 15.08 26.79
N GLY A 48 -14.85 15.29 27.84
CA GLY A 48 -16.23 15.76 27.73
C GLY A 48 -16.40 17.29 27.67
N ASN A 49 -15.30 18.07 27.63
CA ASN A 49 -15.33 19.54 27.63
C ASN A 49 -16.14 20.18 28.79
N ASN A 50 -16.22 19.52 29.94
CA ASN A 50 -16.97 20.01 31.11
C ASN A 50 -16.05 20.81 32.06
N PHE A 51 -15.69 22.02 31.63
CA PHE A 51 -14.72 22.87 32.34
C PHE A 51 -15.17 23.28 33.73
N TYR A 52 -16.47 23.49 33.96
CA TYR A 52 -16.98 23.91 35.28
C TYR A 52 -16.68 22.86 36.36
N VAL A 53 -16.99 21.59 36.06
CA VAL A 53 -16.71 20.48 36.98
C VAL A 53 -15.20 20.24 37.09
N LEU A 54 -14.47 20.37 35.98
CA LEU A 54 -13.02 20.21 35.95
C LEU A 54 -12.30 21.22 36.85
N VAL A 55 -12.69 22.49 36.81
CA VAL A 55 -12.13 23.54 37.69
C VAL A 55 -12.44 23.24 39.15
N THR A 56 -13.66 22.80 39.46
CA THR A 56 -14.04 22.43 40.83
C THR A 56 -13.20 21.27 41.35
N LEU A 57 -12.96 20.27 40.50
CA LEU A 57 -12.12 19.12 40.81
C LEU A 57 -10.67 19.56 41.07
N VAL A 58 -10.08 20.33 40.15
CA VAL A 58 -8.69 20.84 40.27
C VAL A 58 -8.48 21.65 41.55
N LYS A 59 -9.40 22.56 41.88
CA LYS A 59 -9.29 23.40 43.10
C LYS A 59 -9.26 22.58 44.39
N LYS A 60 -9.90 21.41 44.42
CA LYS A 60 -9.96 20.52 45.60
C LYS A 60 -8.81 19.53 45.69
N SER A 61 -7.99 19.42 44.64
CA SER A 61 -7.04 18.31 44.46
C SER A 61 -5.57 18.75 44.46
N LYS A 62 -5.24 19.87 45.12
CA LYS A 62 -3.88 20.44 45.14
C LYS A 62 -2.79 19.41 45.48
N GLU A 63 -2.99 18.62 46.53
CA GLU A 63 -1.94 17.72 47.04
C GLU A 63 -1.71 16.48 46.16
N ILE A 64 -2.72 16.03 45.41
CA ILE A 64 -2.64 14.79 44.61
C ILE A 64 -2.19 15.04 43.16
N MET A 65 -2.40 16.25 42.64
CA MET A 65 -2.15 16.56 41.23
C MET A 65 -0.68 16.37 40.79
N PRO A 66 0.35 16.80 41.56
CA PRO A 66 1.73 16.57 41.17
C PRO A 66 2.06 15.08 41.00
N GLY A 67 1.63 14.23 41.95
CA GLY A 67 1.84 12.79 41.88
C GLY A 67 1.10 12.13 40.71
N GLU A 68 -0.11 12.62 40.39
CA GLU A 68 -0.85 12.14 39.22
C GLU A 68 -0.20 12.52 37.89
N ILE A 69 0.34 13.74 37.79
CA ILE A 69 1.10 14.19 36.63
C ILE A 69 2.36 13.34 36.47
N GLU A 70 3.11 13.10 37.56
CA GLU A 70 4.31 12.27 37.52
C GLU A 70 4.00 10.81 37.14
N ALA A 71 2.92 10.24 37.67
CA ALA A 71 2.48 8.90 37.28
C ALA A 71 2.03 8.82 35.80
N LEU A 72 1.45 9.88 35.23
CA LEU A 72 1.17 9.94 33.79
C LEU A 72 2.46 10.01 32.95
N LEU A 73 3.48 10.74 33.43
CA LEU A 73 4.78 10.80 32.78
C LEU A 73 5.50 9.45 32.82
N GLU A 74 5.46 8.74 33.94
CA GLU A 74 6.00 7.38 34.08
C GLU A 74 5.29 6.40 33.14
N GLU A 75 3.95 6.44 33.11
CA GLU A 75 3.16 5.61 32.21
C GLU A 75 3.44 5.89 30.72
N ALA A 76 3.69 7.16 30.37
CA ALA A 76 4.03 7.56 29.00
C ALA A 76 5.47 7.15 28.59
N ASP A 77 6.37 6.92 29.54
CA ASP A 77 7.76 6.52 29.23
C ASP A 77 7.89 5.01 28.91
N ASP A 78 6.82 4.23 29.09
CA ASP A 78 6.76 2.82 28.73
C ASP A 78 7.17 2.60 27.25
N PRO A 79 8.24 1.83 26.97
CA PRO A 79 8.68 1.53 25.61
C PRO A 79 7.68 0.71 24.79
N GLY A 80 6.73 0.02 25.43
CA GLY A 80 5.69 -0.78 24.79
C GLY A 80 4.55 0.03 24.17
N LYS A 81 4.37 1.29 24.57
CA LYS A 81 3.28 2.15 24.08
C LYS A 81 3.59 2.77 22.71
N SER A 82 2.56 2.85 21.87
CA SER A 82 2.62 3.57 20.60
C SER A 82 2.76 5.08 20.80
N PHE A 83 3.22 5.78 19.77
CA PHE A 83 3.31 7.25 19.80
C PHE A 83 1.97 7.91 20.17
N ASN A 84 0.85 7.42 19.63
CA ASN A 84 -0.47 7.99 19.92
C ASN A 84 -0.85 7.81 21.40
N GLU A 85 -0.66 6.61 21.96
CA GLU A 85 -0.94 6.35 23.38
C GLU A 85 -0.09 7.22 24.30
N LYS A 86 1.20 7.40 23.97
CA LYS A 86 2.08 8.32 24.71
C LYS A 86 1.59 9.75 24.63
N MET A 87 1.22 10.22 23.45
CA MET A 87 0.73 11.59 23.27
C MET A 87 -0.59 11.84 24.00
N GLU A 88 -1.48 10.86 24.08
CA GLU A 88 -2.71 10.98 24.88
C GLU A 88 -2.42 11.16 26.38
N LEU A 89 -1.48 10.39 26.93
CA LEU A 89 -1.07 10.51 28.33
C LEU A 89 -0.38 11.85 28.60
N LEU A 90 0.50 12.29 27.69
CA LEU A 90 1.22 13.55 27.82
C LEU A 90 0.32 14.77 27.63
N ASP A 91 -0.72 14.68 26.79
CA ASP A 91 -1.73 15.72 26.65
C ASP A 91 -2.54 15.89 27.96
N LEU A 92 -2.95 14.77 28.56
CA LEU A 92 -3.62 14.77 29.86
C LEU A 92 -2.72 15.36 30.96
N ALA A 93 -1.46 14.95 31.01
CA ALA A 93 -0.47 15.47 31.97
C ALA A 93 -0.23 16.98 31.77
N SER A 94 -0.17 17.43 30.51
CA SER A 94 -0.02 18.85 30.16
C SER A 94 -1.22 19.68 30.63
N ALA A 95 -2.43 19.18 30.39
CA ALA A 95 -3.66 19.81 30.86
C ALA A 95 -3.70 19.89 32.39
N MET A 96 -3.37 18.80 33.09
CA MET A 96 -3.30 18.78 34.55
C MET A 96 -2.26 19.77 35.09
N ALA A 97 -1.04 19.80 34.52
CA ALA A 97 0.03 20.69 34.95
C ALA A 97 -0.31 22.17 34.70
N THR A 98 -0.91 22.49 33.56
CA THR A 98 -1.36 23.85 33.22
C THR A 98 -2.45 24.33 34.17
N MET A 99 -3.44 23.48 34.48
CA MET A 99 -4.49 23.81 35.43
C MET A 99 -3.97 23.92 36.87
N TYR A 100 -3.01 23.08 37.24
CA TYR A 100 -2.32 23.15 38.53
C TYR A 100 -1.61 24.50 38.69
N LYS A 101 -0.86 24.93 37.67
CA LYS A 101 -0.21 26.24 37.66
C LYS A 101 -1.19 27.39 37.83
N HIS A 102 -2.26 27.37 37.06
CA HIS A 102 -3.24 28.45 37.09
C HIS A 102 -3.94 28.60 38.45
N TRP A 103 -4.30 27.49 39.11
CA TRP A 103 -5.10 27.54 40.34
C TRP A 103 -4.31 27.43 41.64
N HIS A 104 -3.10 26.86 41.61
CA HIS A 104 -2.30 26.58 42.80
C HIS A 104 -0.94 27.28 42.84
N GLY A 105 -0.55 27.98 41.77
CA GLY A 105 0.63 28.85 41.75
C GLY A 105 1.99 28.12 41.69
N GLY A 106 2.02 26.86 41.24
CA GLY A 106 3.24 26.05 41.06
C GLY A 106 3.24 25.25 39.75
N GLY A 107 4.11 24.25 39.59
CA GLY A 107 4.05 23.32 38.45
C GLY A 107 4.73 23.79 37.16
N ASP A 108 5.51 24.86 37.19
CA ASP A 108 6.39 25.24 36.07
C ASP A 108 7.39 24.12 35.72
N ASP A 109 7.89 23.45 36.75
CA ASP A 109 8.73 22.26 36.64
C ASP A 109 7.98 21.07 36.03
N LEU A 110 6.73 20.84 36.43
CA LEU A 110 5.86 19.79 35.87
C LEU A 110 5.56 20.06 34.39
N ILE A 111 5.22 21.31 34.03
CA ILE A 111 5.01 21.71 32.63
C ILE A 111 6.30 21.50 31.83
N ALA A 112 7.44 21.95 32.35
CA ALA A 112 8.73 21.78 31.68
C ALA A 112 9.08 20.29 31.47
N LYS A 113 8.79 19.42 32.45
CA LYS A 113 8.95 17.95 32.33
C LYS A 113 8.05 17.38 31.22
N VAL A 114 6.76 17.73 31.22
CA VAL A 114 5.79 17.28 30.21
C VAL A 114 6.22 17.71 28.82
N GLU A 115 6.53 19.00 28.64
CA GLU A 115 6.95 19.53 27.34
C GLU A 115 8.27 18.90 26.85
N ALA A 116 9.22 18.66 27.75
CA ALA A 116 10.47 17.99 27.40
C ALA A 116 10.21 16.56 26.91
N MET A 117 9.28 15.83 27.55
CA MET A 117 8.88 14.49 27.11
C MET A 117 8.12 14.52 25.79
N GLN A 118 7.17 15.44 25.61
CA GLN A 118 6.45 15.63 24.32
C GLN A 118 7.43 15.94 23.18
N ARG A 119 8.39 16.86 23.39
CA ARG A 119 9.44 17.17 22.40
C ARG A 119 10.30 15.96 22.09
N ARG A 120 10.66 15.16 23.10
CA ARG A 120 11.44 13.92 22.93
C ARG A 120 10.69 12.90 22.08
N GLU A 121 9.44 12.57 22.43
CA GLU A 121 8.65 11.58 21.71
C GLU A 121 8.30 12.06 20.30
N LYS A 122 7.97 13.34 20.11
CA LYS A 122 7.80 13.94 18.78
C LYS A 122 9.07 13.82 17.94
N LYS A 123 10.25 14.14 18.51
CA LYS A 123 11.53 14.02 17.79
C LYS A 123 11.81 12.57 17.37
N LYS A 124 11.52 11.59 18.24
CA LYS A 124 11.64 10.16 17.90
C LYS A 124 10.69 9.79 16.76
N GLU A 125 9.44 10.24 16.81
CA GLU A 125 8.43 9.96 15.78
C GLU A 125 8.77 10.63 14.44
N ASP A 126 9.17 11.90 14.46
CA ASP A 126 9.62 12.61 13.26
C ASP A 126 10.81 11.87 12.61
N ALA A 127 11.77 11.38 13.40
CA ALA A 127 12.89 10.59 12.89
C ALA A 127 12.43 9.24 12.31
N ARG A 128 11.47 8.56 12.95
CA ARG A 128 10.86 7.32 12.46
C ARG A 128 10.15 7.54 11.13
N LEU A 129 9.34 8.60 11.04
CA LEU A 129 8.62 9.01 9.83
C LEU A 129 9.57 9.46 8.72
N ALA A 130 10.64 10.17 9.05
CA ALA A 130 11.67 10.56 8.09
C ALA A 130 12.35 9.32 7.49
N LYS A 131 12.64 8.30 8.32
CA LYS A 131 13.18 7.02 7.85
C LYS A 131 12.18 6.27 6.95
N LEU A 132 10.92 6.16 7.36
CA LEU A 132 9.85 5.51 6.59
C LEU A 132 9.57 6.21 5.25
N ASN A 133 9.60 7.54 5.24
CA ASN A 133 9.28 8.37 4.08
C ASN A 133 10.53 8.80 3.29
N ARG A 134 11.73 8.32 3.65
CA ARG A 134 13.02 8.74 3.06
C ARG A 134 12.98 8.72 1.53
N TRP A 135 12.32 7.71 0.96
CA TRP A 135 12.26 7.45 -0.48
C TRP A 135 10.90 7.77 -1.11
N LYS A 136 9.97 8.33 -0.33
CA LYS A 136 8.60 8.58 -0.79
C LYS A 136 8.56 9.59 -1.94
N LYS A 137 9.52 10.53 -1.97
CA LYS A 137 9.65 11.50 -3.06
C LYS A 137 10.01 10.79 -4.37
N GLU A 138 11.01 9.92 -4.35
CA GLU A 138 11.51 9.14 -5.49
C GLU A 138 10.43 8.18 -6.02
N GLU A 139 9.69 7.55 -5.11
CA GLU A 139 8.62 6.60 -5.41
C GLU A 139 7.27 7.26 -5.71
N SER A 140 7.17 8.60 -5.61
CA SER A 140 5.91 9.30 -5.89
C SER A 140 5.51 9.28 -7.37
N PHE A 141 6.44 8.92 -8.27
CA PHE A 141 6.09 8.67 -9.66
C PHE A 141 5.62 7.23 -9.82
N LEU A 142 4.50 7.01 -10.52
CA LEU A 142 3.88 5.70 -10.63
C LEU A 142 4.86 4.64 -11.14
N GLY A 143 4.97 3.56 -10.38
CA GLY A 143 5.83 2.43 -10.63
C GLY A 143 7.29 2.64 -10.24
N ASN A 144 7.72 3.81 -9.76
CA ASN A 144 9.09 3.90 -9.27
C ASN A 144 9.28 3.03 -8.03
N ILE A 145 10.35 2.25 -8.03
CA ILE A 145 10.73 1.37 -6.92
C ILE A 145 12.14 1.73 -6.49
N VAL A 146 12.31 2.16 -5.24
CA VAL A 146 13.63 2.22 -4.61
C VAL A 146 13.90 0.86 -3.95
N MET A 147 15.01 0.23 -4.33
CA MET A 147 15.42 -1.08 -3.85
C MET A 147 16.22 -0.94 -2.55
N GLN A 148 15.61 -1.26 -1.43
CA GLN A 148 16.13 -0.94 -0.09
C GLN A 148 16.64 -2.17 0.69
N SER A 149 16.48 -3.37 0.13
CA SER A 149 16.67 -4.65 0.84
C SER A 149 18.09 -4.84 1.39
N SER A 150 19.09 -4.21 0.76
CA SER A 150 20.50 -4.23 1.19
C SER A 150 21.06 -2.83 1.46
N LEU A 151 20.24 -1.91 1.97
CA LEU A 151 20.62 -0.50 2.18
C LEU A 151 21.94 -0.33 2.92
N ALA A 152 22.12 -1.02 4.05
CA ALA A 152 23.34 -0.90 4.86
C ALA A 152 24.60 -1.36 4.11
N LYS A 153 24.49 -2.39 3.25
CA LYS A 153 25.62 -2.85 2.42
C LYS A 153 25.97 -1.82 1.35
N MET A 154 24.96 -1.29 0.66
CA MET A 154 25.16 -0.24 -0.35
C MET A 154 25.79 1.01 0.28
N GLU A 155 25.28 1.46 1.44
CA GLU A 155 25.83 2.63 2.14
C GLU A 155 27.28 2.42 2.59
N ALA A 156 27.65 1.21 3.02
CA ALA A 156 29.03 0.85 3.37
C ALA A 156 29.99 0.92 2.16
N GLU A 157 29.48 0.67 0.96
CA GLU A 157 30.22 0.79 -0.31
C GLU A 157 30.11 2.20 -0.93
N GLY A 158 29.51 3.17 -0.23
CA GLY A 158 29.32 4.54 -0.73
C GLY A 158 28.26 4.66 -1.83
N LEU A 159 27.40 3.65 -1.99
CA LEU A 159 26.32 3.61 -2.97
C LEU A 159 24.99 4.03 -2.34
N THR A 160 24.18 4.75 -3.11
CA THR A 160 22.77 4.96 -2.79
C THR A 160 21.94 3.75 -3.23
N PRO A 161 20.72 3.57 -2.73
CA PRO A 161 19.81 2.57 -3.26
C PRO A 161 19.61 2.66 -4.76
N ALA A 162 19.46 1.50 -5.39
CA ALA A 162 19.06 1.42 -6.77
C ALA A 162 17.60 1.89 -6.92
N LEU A 163 17.30 2.62 -8.00
CA LEU A 163 15.95 3.06 -8.32
C LEU A 163 15.57 2.52 -9.70
N PHE A 164 14.45 1.78 -9.75
CA PHE A 164 13.87 1.27 -10.98
C PHE A 164 12.69 2.13 -11.45
N PRO A 165 12.81 2.82 -12.60
CA PRO A 165 11.69 3.56 -13.19
C PRO A 165 10.89 2.69 -14.16
N HIS A 166 9.66 2.33 -13.79
CA HIS A 166 8.77 1.55 -14.66
C HIS A 166 8.47 2.27 -15.98
N TRP A 167 8.28 3.59 -15.96
CA TRP A 167 7.82 4.32 -17.14
C TRP A 167 8.78 4.18 -18.33
N LEU A 168 10.09 4.21 -18.09
CA LEU A 168 11.08 4.11 -19.15
C LEU A 168 11.02 2.73 -19.80
N HIS A 169 10.95 1.67 -18.99
CA HIS A 169 10.81 0.30 -19.47
C HIS A 169 9.47 0.05 -20.15
N ARG A 170 8.40 0.69 -19.66
CA ARG A 170 7.03 0.57 -20.19
C ARG A 170 6.86 1.19 -21.57
N ILE A 171 7.74 2.10 -21.98
CA ILE A 171 7.76 2.61 -23.35
C ILE A 171 8.05 1.48 -24.34
N TRP A 172 8.95 0.57 -23.98
CA TRP A 172 9.42 -0.48 -24.89
C TRP A 172 8.82 -1.86 -24.62
N TYR A 173 8.35 -2.11 -23.40
CA TYR A 173 7.82 -3.40 -22.98
C TYR A 173 6.46 -3.27 -22.29
N ASP A 174 5.53 -4.15 -22.62
CA ASP A 174 4.29 -4.32 -21.87
C ASP A 174 4.60 -5.03 -20.54
N CYS A 175 3.68 -4.96 -19.57
CA CYS A 175 3.87 -5.56 -18.25
C CYS A 175 4.16 -7.07 -18.34
N ALA A 176 3.50 -7.74 -19.28
CA ALA A 176 3.62 -9.17 -19.58
C ALA A 176 5.04 -9.62 -19.94
N ALA A 177 5.88 -8.72 -20.45
CA ALA A 177 7.24 -9.06 -20.84
C ALA A 177 8.12 -9.37 -19.63
N CYS A 178 7.92 -8.63 -18.54
CA CYS A 178 8.71 -8.75 -17.33
C CYS A 178 7.99 -9.54 -16.23
N HIS A 179 6.66 -9.43 -16.17
CA HIS A 179 5.85 -10.00 -15.10
C HIS A 179 5.00 -11.18 -15.57
N ASP A 180 4.99 -12.30 -14.84
CA ASP A 180 5.76 -12.62 -13.62
C ASP A 180 7.06 -13.39 -13.89
N SER A 181 7.44 -13.55 -15.16
CA SER A 181 8.55 -14.40 -15.62
C SER A 181 9.92 -13.95 -15.12
N VAL A 182 10.26 -12.66 -15.25
CA VAL A 182 11.55 -12.11 -14.83
C VAL A 182 11.46 -11.57 -13.40
N PHE A 183 10.38 -10.87 -13.10
CA PHE A 183 10.14 -10.31 -11.78
C PHE A 183 8.77 -10.76 -11.28
N PRO A 184 8.68 -11.36 -10.09
CA PRO A 184 7.37 -11.54 -9.46
C PRO A 184 6.81 -10.16 -9.08
N MET A 185 5.48 -10.01 -9.08
CA MET A 185 4.81 -8.78 -8.64
C MET A 185 4.81 -8.65 -7.09
N LYS A 186 5.99 -8.79 -6.49
CA LYS A 186 6.28 -8.69 -5.06
C LYS A 186 7.52 -7.84 -4.83
N ARG A 187 7.40 -6.88 -3.91
CA ARG A 187 8.43 -5.86 -3.64
C ARG A 187 9.68 -6.38 -2.94
N GLU A 188 9.56 -7.50 -2.23
CA GLU A 188 10.63 -8.09 -1.39
C GLU A 188 11.57 -9.03 -2.16
N THR A 189 11.48 -9.04 -3.49
CA THR A 189 12.35 -9.87 -4.32
C THR A 189 13.80 -9.43 -4.12
N ALA A 190 14.66 -10.36 -3.71
CA ALA A 190 16.08 -10.09 -3.57
C ALA A 190 16.71 -9.90 -4.95
N VAL A 191 17.14 -8.67 -5.24
CA VAL A 191 17.90 -8.33 -6.44
C VAL A 191 19.38 -8.25 -6.05
N THR A 192 20.21 -9.13 -6.62
CA THR A 192 21.64 -9.23 -6.32
C THR A 192 22.46 -9.17 -7.60
N HIS A 193 23.69 -8.66 -7.52
CA HIS A 193 24.61 -8.69 -8.67
C HIS A 193 24.88 -10.12 -9.14
N ALA A 194 25.07 -11.08 -8.23
CA ALA A 194 25.24 -12.49 -8.60
C ALA A 194 24.08 -13.04 -9.47
N ALA A 195 22.83 -12.62 -9.21
CA ALA A 195 21.70 -13.00 -10.06
C ALA A 195 21.75 -12.29 -11.42
N MET A 196 22.17 -11.02 -11.46
CA MET A 196 22.35 -10.27 -12.70
C MET A 196 23.47 -10.85 -13.57
N ASP A 197 24.62 -11.19 -12.97
CA ASP A 197 25.76 -11.81 -13.64
C ASP A 197 25.37 -13.19 -14.22
N GLY A 198 24.44 -13.89 -13.55
CA GLY A 198 23.83 -15.12 -14.04
C GLY A 198 22.71 -14.92 -15.09
N GLY A 199 22.54 -13.71 -15.64
CA GLY A 199 21.55 -13.41 -16.68
C GLY A 199 20.09 -13.31 -16.20
N LYS A 200 19.86 -13.15 -14.88
CA LYS A 200 18.52 -13.05 -14.29
C LYS A 200 18.19 -11.62 -13.88
N LEU A 201 16.91 -11.35 -13.61
CA LEU A 201 16.43 -10.05 -13.15
C LEU A 201 16.86 -8.94 -14.12
N CYS A 202 17.57 -7.91 -13.65
CA CYS A 202 18.08 -6.84 -14.48
C CYS A 202 19.04 -7.38 -15.56
N GLY A 203 19.85 -8.38 -15.23
CA GLY A 203 20.83 -8.99 -16.13
C GLY A 203 20.24 -9.76 -17.30
N ALA A 204 18.93 -10.06 -17.28
CA ALA A 204 18.23 -10.63 -18.44
C ALA A 204 18.27 -9.68 -19.66
N CYS A 205 18.38 -8.37 -19.41
CA CYS A 205 18.47 -7.35 -20.46
C CYS A 205 19.71 -6.46 -20.33
N HIS A 206 20.18 -6.16 -19.11
CA HIS A 206 21.38 -5.37 -18.86
C HIS A 206 22.65 -6.23 -19.00
N ASN A 207 22.84 -6.75 -20.21
CA ASN A 207 23.87 -7.75 -20.56
C ASN A 207 24.94 -7.22 -21.52
N GLY A 208 24.90 -5.93 -21.87
CA GLY A 208 25.78 -5.30 -22.85
C GLY A 208 25.25 -5.34 -24.29
N GLU A 209 24.23 -6.15 -24.57
CA GLU A 209 23.63 -6.30 -25.90
C GLU A 209 22.27 -5.59 -25.97
N THR A 210 21.28 -6.07 -25.20
CA THR A 210 19.92 -5.50 -25.16
C THR A 210 19.92 -4.13 -24.48
N ALA A 211 20.69 -4.00 -23.40
CA ALA A 211 20.95 -2.77 -22.68
C ALA A 211 22.37 -2.77 -22.12
N PHE A 212 22.80 -1.64 -21.55
CA PHE A 212 24.10 -1.51 -20.90
C PHE A 212 24.30 -2.55 -19.78
N ASN A 213 25.54 -2.96 -19.53
CA ASN A 213 25.89 -4.01 -18.57
C ASN A 213 25.65 -3.58 -17.10
N THR A 214 25.61 -4.55 -16.19
CA THR A 214 25.43 -4.32 -14.74
C THR A 214 26.73 -4.15 -13.95
N THR A 215 27.90 -4.17 -14.61
CA THR A 215 29.21 -4.29 -13.94
C THR A 215 30.01 -3.00 -13.87
N GLU A 216 29.81 -2.06 -14.80
CA GLU A 216 30.70 -0.90 -14.95
C GLU A 216 30.04 0.43 -14.60
N GLU A 217 28.72 0.56 -14.82
CA GLU A 217 28.02 1.84 -14.73
C GLU A 217 27.07 1.92 -13.51
N CYS A 218 27.59 1.64 -12.31
CA CYS A 218 26.81 1.55 -11.06
C CYS A 218 25.89 2.77 -10.82
N ALA A 219 26.39 3.96 -11.17
CA ALA A 219 25.67 5.23 -11.00
C ALA A 219 24.43 5.38 -11.89
N ARG A 220 24.18 4.47 -12.84
CA ARG A 220 22.95 4.48 -13.66
C ARG A 220 21.74 3.93 -12.91
N CYS A 221 21.97 3.03 -11.96
CA CYS A 221 20.92 2.41 -11.14
C CYS A 221 20.93 2.97 -9.72
N HIS A 222 22.11 3.08 -9.10
CA HIS A 222 22.30 3.57 -7.74
C HIS A 222 22.18 5.10 -7.69
N VAL A 223 20.93 5.59 -7.70
CA VAL A 223 20.60 7.01 -7.89
C VAL A 223 19.63 7.60 -6.85
N ALA A 224 19.01 6.79 -6.01
CA ALA A 224 18.00 7.28 -5.07
C ALA A 224 18.59 8.33 -4.10
N GLY A 225 17.97 9.52 -4.04
CA GLY A 225 18.44 10.63 -3.20
C GLY A 225 19.67 11.39 -3.72
N LYS A 226 20.22 11.04 -4.90
CA LYS A 226 21.31 11.81 -5.51
C LYS A 226 20.78 13.12 -6.11
N PRO A 227 21.43 14.28 -5.85
CA PRO A 227 21.03 15.55 -6.46
C PRO A 227 21.01 15.48 -8.00
N GLY A 228 19.92 15.92 -8.63
CA GLY A 228 19.79 15.98 -10.08
C GLY A 228 19.47 14.65 -10.77
N ALA A 229 19.40 13.54 -10.02
CA ALA A 229 19.04 12.24 -10.58
C ALA A 229 17.56 12.13 -11.01
N GLU A 230 16.71 13.12 -10.67
CA GLU A 230 15.29 13.12 -11.02
C GLU A 230 15.03 12.86 -12.51
N ALA A 231 15.92 13.35 -13.39
CA ALA A 231 15.79 13.16 -14.84
C ALA A 231 15.92 11.70 -15.29
N LEU A 232 16.54 10.83 -14.48
CA LEU A 232 16.75 9.41 -14.80
C LEU A 232 15.50 8.57 -14.51
N TYR A 233 14.64 9.03 -13.59
CA TYR A 233 13.51 8.24 -13.11
C TYR A 233 12.15 8.93 -13.19
N ARG A 234 12.09 10.11 -13.79
CA ARG A 234 10.84 10.81 -14.05
C ARG A 234 10.97 11.68 -15.30
N PRO A 235 9.93 11.76 -16.15
CA PRO A 235 9.86 12.78 -17.19
C PRO A 235 9.94 14.17 -16.57
N THR A 236 10.92 14.97 -16.99
CA THR A 236 11.12 16.30 -16.42
C THR A 236 10.26 17.35 -17.13
N LYS A 237 10.12 18.53 -16.52
CA LYS A 237 9.50 19.69 -17.20
C LYS A 237 10.25 20.10 -18.47
N LYS A 238 11.54 19.75 -18.59
CA LYS A 238 12.38 20.02 -19.76
C LYS A 238 12.14 19.01 -20.91
N GLY A 239 11.23 18.06 -20.72
CA GLY A 239 10.94 16.99 -21.68
C GLY A 239 11.74 15.73 -21.39
N VAL A 240 11.78 14.87 -22.40
CA VAL A 240 12.54 13.62 -22.43
C VAL A 240 13.50 13.62 -23.61
N ASP A 241 14.56 12.82 -23.52
CA ASP A 241 15.50 12.62 -24.62
C ASP A 241 14.89 11.67 -25.66
N HIS A 242 14.17 12.25 -26.63
CA HIS A 242 13.43 11.48 -27.64
C HIS A 242 14.34 10.64 -28.52
N GLU A 243 15.51 11.16 -28.90
CA GLU A 243 16.48 10.45 -29.73
C GLU A 243 17.03 9.23 -29.01
N ARG A 244 17.41 9.39 -27.73
CA ARG A 244 17.85 8.25 -26.93
C ARG A 244 16.74 7.21 -26.77
N ILE A 245 15.50 7.63 -26.54
CA ILE A 245 14.38 6.68 -26.41
C ILE A 245 14.13 5.94 -27.72
N LYS A 246 14.20 6.65 -28.85
CA LYS A 246 14.07 6.07 -30.20
C LYS A 246 15.16 5.04 -30.48
N ALA A 247 16.42 5.38 -30.22
CA ALA A 247 17.55 4.47 -30.42
C ALA A 247 17.42 3.18 -29.60
N VAL A 248 16.95 3.27 -28.36
CA VAL A 248 16.66 2.06 -27.56
C VAL A 248 15.48 1.29 -28.14
N ALA A 249 14.41 1.97 -28.57
CA ALA A 249 13.24 1.32 -29.16
C ALA A 249 13.63 0.51 -30.40
N GLU A 250 14.38 1.10 -31.33
CA GLU A 250 14.87 0.44 -32.53
C GLU A 250 15.73 -0.79 -32.19
N ARG A 251 16.68 -0.64 -31.26
CA ARG A 251 17.54 -1.75 -30.82
C ARG A 251 16.75 -2.93 -30.27
N VAL A 252 15.71 -2.68 -29.49
CA VAL A 252 14.92 -3.77 -28.87
C VAL A 252 13.74 -4.22 -29.75
N GLY A 253 13.50 -3.56 -30.88
CA GLY A 253 12.37 -3.82 -31.78
C GLY A 253 11.02 -3.33 -31.22
N ALA A 254 11.03 -2.27 -30.42
CA ALA A 254 9.84 -1.56 -29.97
C ALA A 254 9.63 -0.28 -30.80
N LYS A 255 8.48 0.37 -30.62
CA LYS A 255 8.13 1.60 -31.36
C LYS A 255 8.19 2.85 -30.48
N TRP A 256 8.82 3.90 -31.00
CA TRP A 256 8.80 5.25 -30.45
C TRP A 256 8.74 6.30 -31.57
N ASP A 257 7.53 6.81 -31.82
CA ASP A 257 7.23 7.75 -32.90
C ASP A 257 6.88 9.12 -32.30
N TYR A 258 7.92 9.82 -31.84
CA TYR A 258 7.76 11.07 -31.09
C TYR A 258 7.29 12.25 -31.93
N GLU A 259 7.34 12.16 -33.26
CA GLU A 259 6.83 13.19 -34.18
C GLU A 259 5.32 13.36 -34.08
N LYS A 260 4.62 12.32 -33.62
CA LYS A 260 3.18 12.37 -33.32
C LYS A 260 2.83 13.04 -32.00
N LEU A 261 3.83 13.43 -31.20
CA LEU A 261 3.60 14.12 -29.94
C LEU A 261 3.37 15.62 -30.19
N PRO A 262 2.29 16.21 -29.64
CA PRO A 262 2.10 17.66 -29.66
C PRO A 262 3.27 18.37 -28.95
N ASP A 263 3.97 19.25 -29.68
CA ASP A 263 5.19 19.95 -29.23
C ASP A 263 6.31 19.03 -28.70
N GLY A 264 6.33 17.75 -29.11
CA GLY A 264 7.26 16.76 -28.53
C GLY A 264 6.97 16.41 -27.07
N LYS A 265 5.85 16.84 -26.48
CA LYS A 265 5.57 16.62 -25.05
C LYS A 265 4.82 15.33 -24.84
N LEU A 266 5.18 14.60 -23.77
CA LEU A 266 4.40 13.44 -23.34
C LEU A 266 3.01 13.87 -22.89
N PRO A 267 1.93 13.19 -23.33
CA PRO A 267 0.60 13.44 -22.81
C PRO A 267 0.57 13.02 -21.33
N THR A 268 0.02 13.88 -20.48
CA THR A 268 -0.12 13.60 -19.05
C THR A 268 -1.52 13.90 -18.56
N ASP A 269 -1.94 13.21 -17.51
CA ASP A 269 -3.15 13.52 -16.79
C ASP A 269 -3.05 14.78 -15.91
N LYS A 270 -4.15 15.12 -15.23
CA LYS A 270 -4.21 16.27 -14.31
C LYS A 270 -3.22 16.16 -13.13
N TYR A 271 -2.76 14.96 -12.81
CA TYR A 271 -1.75 14.69 -11.77
C TYR A 271 -0.33 14.59 -12.33
N LYS A 272 -0.15 14.88 -13.63
CA LYS A 272 1.14 14.85 -14.34
C LYS A 272 1.73 13.44 -14.51
N PHE A 273 0.91 12.39 -14.44
CA PHE A 273 1.31 11.05 -14.84
C PHE A 273 1.09 10.84 -16.34
N ILE A 274 1.95 10.03 -16.97
CA ILE A 274 1.88 9.74 -18.40
C ILE A 274 0.55 9.09 -18.76
N ASP A 275 -0.09 9.59 -19.82
CA ASP A 275 -1.28 8.98 -20.41
C ASP A 275 -0.87 7.91 -21.43
N TRP A 276 -0.70 6.70 -20.92
CA TRP A 276 -0.32 5.52 -21.71
C TRP A 276 -1.36 5.12 -22.77
N LEU A 277 -2.64 5.36 -22.49
CA LEU A 277 -3.71 5.02 -23.43
C LEU A 277 -3.67 5.97 -24.62
N LYS A 278 -3.48 7.26 -24.38
CA LYS A 278 -3.29 8.24 -25.45
C LYS A 278 -2.05 7.95 -26.30
N LEU A 279 -0.90 7.65 -25.68
CA LEU A 279 0.32 7.29 -26.43
C LEU A 279 0.11 6.10 -27.37
N LYS A 280 -0.58 5.06 -26.91
CA LYS A 280 -0.85 3.87 -27.72
C LYS A 280 -1.91 4.14 -28.79
N ALA A 281 -2.97 4.89 -28.46
CA ALA A 281 -4.02 5.28 -29.39
C ALA A 281 -3.50 6.18 -30.53
N ASP A 282 -2.64 7.14 -30.22
CA ASP A 282 -1.97 8.00 -31.20
C ASP A 282 -0.88 7.24 -31.98
N GLY A 283 -0.59 5.99 -31.62
CA GLY A 283 0.40 5.15 -32.27
C GLY A 283 1.84 5.63 -32.07
N VAL A 284 2.11 6.38 -31.00
CA VAL A 284 3.46 6.82 -30.58
C VAL A 284 4.27 5.62 -30.08
N ILE A 285 3.62 4.69 -29.38
CA ILE A 285 4.25 3.50 -28.80
C ILE A 285 3.55 2.22 -29.24
N ASP A 286 4.34 1.14 -29.33
CA ASP A 286 3.87 -0.24 -29.39
C ASP A 286 4.87 -1.11 -28.61
N PRO A 287 4.68 -1.24 -27.28
CA PRO A 287 5.63 -1.95 -26.42
C PRO A 287 5.57 -3.47 -26.67
N LYS A 288 6.68 -4.18 -26.49
CA LYS A 288 6.72 -5.62 -26.75
C LYS A 288 6.05 -6.43 -25.63
N PRO A 289 5.24 -7.45 -25.97
CA PRO A 289 4.60 -8.32 -24.99
C PRO A 289 5.55 -9.35 -24.34
N SER A 290 6.72 -9.60 -24.93
CA SER A 290 7.75 -10.49 -24.41
C SER A 290 9.17 -9.93 -24.59
N LEU A 291 10.11 -10.39 -23.77
CA LEU A 291 11.54 -10.08 -23.92
C LEU A 291 12.17 -10.87 -25.07
N HIS A 292 11.78 -12.14 -25.21
CA HIS A 292 12.26 -13.07 -26.22
C HIS A 292 11.08 -13.62 -27.03
N GLY A 293 11.23 -13.74 -28.35
CA GLY A 293 10.27 -14.45 -29.21
C GLY A 293 9.07 -13.63 -29.73
N THR A 294 8.10 -14.35 -30.29
CA THR A 294 6.91 -13.85 -31.00
C THR A 294 5.62 -13.98 -30.19
N GLU A 295 5.70 -14.08 -28.85
CA GLU A 295 4.50 -14.20 -28.01
C GLU A 295 3.56 -13.03 -28.33
N SER A 296 2.32 -13.34 -28.68
CA SER A 296 1.32 -12.34 -29.04
C SER A 296 0.45 -11.99 -27.84
N ARG A 297 -0.09 -10.77 -27.83
CA ARG A 297 -1.05 -10.34 -26.82
C ARG A 297 -2.34 -11.17 -26.90
N GLU A 298 -2.74 -11.75 -25.78
CA GLU A 298 -4.06 -12.35 -25.62
C GLU A 298 -5.08 -11.25 -25.30
N VAL A 299 -5.58 -10.56 -26.33
CA VAL A 299 -6.54 -9.46 -26.13
C VAL A 299 -7.95 -10.01 -25.94
N ARG A 300 -8.56 -9.68 -24.82
CA ARG A 300 -9.97 -9.96 -24.54
C ARG A 300 -10.79 -8.67 -24.66
N ASP A 301 -11.83 -8.68 -25.48
CA ASP A 301 -12.66 -7.50 -25.73
C ASP A 301 -14.08 -7.65 -25.21
N ASN A 302 -14.23 -7.52 -23.90
CA ASN A 302 -15.51 -7.42 -23.25
C ASN A 302 -15.47 -6.33 -22.17
N VAL A 303 -16.64 -5.82 -21.83
CA VAL A 303 -16.84 -4.80 -20.80
C VAL A 303 -17.72 -5.36 -19.70
N ILE A 304 -17.32 -5.17 -18.44
CA ILE A 304 -18.08 -5.56 -17.26
C ILE A 304 -18.64 -4.30 -16.59
N LEU A 305 -19.93 -4.31 -16.27
CA LEU A 305 -20.58 -3.25 -15.50
C LEU A 305 -20.54 -3.59 -14.00
N PHE A 306 -20.00 -2.68 -13.21
CA PHE A 306 -20.08 -2.70 -11.75
C PHE A 306 -21.06 -1.63 -11.28
N GLU A 307 -22.10 -2.06 -10.56
CA GLU A 307 -23.05 -1.14 -9.95
C GLU A 307 -22.49 -0.53 -8.67
N SER A 308 -22.64 0.79 -8.56
CA SER A 308 -22.33 1.50 -7.32
C SER A 308 -23.46 1.32 -6.31
N ASN A 309 -23.13 0.90 -5.08
CA ASN A 309 -24.09 0.88 -3.95
C ASN A 309 -24.46 2.28 -3.45
N ASN A 310 -23.75 3.33 -3.88
CA ASN A 310 -24.06 4.71 -3.55
C ASN A 310 -24.91 5.33 -4.67
N SER A 311 -26.08 5.88 -4.30
CA SER A 311 -27.03 6.51 -5.22
C SER A 311 -26.47 7.73 -5.95
N PHE A 312 -25.54 8.45 -5.34
CA PHE A 312 -24.92 9.66 -5.90
C PHE A 312 -23.74 9.37 -6.84
N LEU A 313 -23.16 8.17 -6.77
CA LEU A 313 -22.03 7.78 -7.61
C LEU A 313 -22.51 7.00 -8.83
N LYS A 314 -22.00 7.37 -10.00
CA LYS A 314 -22.18 6.64 -11.25
C LYS A 314 -21.68 5.19 -11.15
N ASN A 315 -22.21 4.31 -11.98
CA ASN A 315 -21.70 2.96 -12.16
C ASN A 315 -20.30 2.99 -12.80
N THR A 316 -19.59 1.87 -12.72
CA THR A 316 -18.23 1.72 -13.27
C THR A 316 -18.21 0.70 -14.40
N LEU A 317 -17.51 1.00 -15.48
CA LEU A 317 -17.21 0.06 -16.55
C LEU A 317 -15.77 -0.42 -16.43
N PHE A 318 -15.58 -1.74 -16.46
CA PHE A 318 -14.28 -2.36 -16.56
C PHE A 318 -14.12 -2.95 -17.96
N ASN A 319 -13.11 -2.52 -18.71
CA ASN A 319 -12.88 -2.99 -20.07
C ASN A 319 -11.66 -3.93 -20.11
N HIS A 320 -11.82 -5.17 -20.56
CA HIS A 320 -10.68 -6.10 -20.65
C HIS A 320 -9.68 -5.71 -21.74
N ARG A 321 -10.10 -5.12 -22.85
CA ARG A 321 -9.21 -4.78 -23.98
C ARG A 321 -8.12 -3.83 -23.52
N VAL A 322 -8.47 -2.81 -22.74
CA VAL A 322 -7.48 -1.83 -22.24
C VAL A 322 -6.48 -2.43 -21.24
N HIS A 323 -6.81 -3.55 -20.61
CA HIS A 323 -5.93 -4.25 -19.66
C HIS A 323 -5.12 -5.35 -20.35
N SER A 324 -5.80 -6.27 -21.05
CA SER A 324 -5.21 -7.42 -21.76
C SER A 324 -4.24 -7.04 -22.88
N GLN A 325 -4.28 -5.79 -23.36
CA GLN A 325 -3.24 -5.24 -24.23
C GLN A 325 -1.89 -4.97 -23.55
N TRP A 326 -1.81 -5.08 -22.22
CA TRP A 326 -0.62 -4.77 -21.41
C TRP A 326 -0.22 -5.89 -20.45
N ILE A 327 -1.18 -6.67 -19.93
CA ILE A 327 -0.95 -7.70 -18.90
C ILE A 327 -1.46 -9.07 -19.35
N LYS A 328 -0.94 -10.14 -18.75
CA LYS A 328 -1.41 -11.52 -18.98
C LYS A 328 -2.65 -11.82 -18.14
N CYS A 329 -3.48 -12.78 -18.56
CA CYS A 329 -4.65 -13.24 -17.80
C CYS A 329 -4.28 -13.68 -16.37
N SER A 330 -3.17 -14.42 -16.23
CA SER A 330 -2.62 -14.89 -14.95
C SER A 330 -2.18 -13.77 -14.00
N SER A 331 -1.94 -12.57 -14.52
CA SER A 331 -1.59 -11.41 -13.68
C SER A 331 -2.77 -10.95 -12.81
N CYS A 332 -4.00 -11.29 -13.20
CA CYS A 332 -5.23 -10.94 -12.49
C CYS A 332 -5.96 -12.17 -11.94
N HIS A 333 -6.05 -13.23 -12.73
CA HIS A 333 -6.86 -14.40 -12.42
C HIS A 333 -6.01 -15.61 -12.03
N PRO A 334 -6.47 -16.44 -11.07
CA PRO A 334 -7.58 -16.19 -10.15
C PRO A 334 -7.18 -15.34 -8.92
N SER A 335 -5.93 -14.89 -8.85
CA SER A 335 -5.30 -14.37 -7.62
C SER A 335 -5.89 -13.06 -7.10
N ILE A 336 -6.19 -12.12 -7.99
CA ILE A 336 -6.80 -10.82 -7.66
C ILE A 336 -8.31 -10.87 -7.86
N PHE A 337 -8.75 -11.50 -8.96
CA PHE A 337 -10.15 -11.60 -9.34
C PHE A 337 -10.50 -13.07 -9.64
N LYS A 338 -11.66 -13.50 -9.14
CA LYS A 338 -12.26 -14.78 -9.53
C LYS A 338 -12.77 -14.66 -10.96
N ASP A 339 -12.60 -15.72 -11.75
CA ASP A 339 -13.14 -15.79 -13.11
C ASP A 339 -14.62 -16.19 -13.11
N GLU A 340 -15.42 -15.43 -12.35
CA GLU A 340 -16.87 -15.62 -12.27
C GLU A 340 -17.55 -14.25 -12.20
N LEU A 341 -18.52 -14.01 -13.09
CA LEU A 341 -19.29 -12.77 -13.13
C LEU A 341 -20.10 -12.61 -11.83
N GLY A 342 -19.95 -11.45 -11.18
CA GLY A 342 -20.61 -11.14 -9.91
C GLY A 342 -19.91 -11.66 -8.65
N ALA A 343 -18.89 -12.52 -8.78
CA ALA A 343 -18.20 -13.11 -7.61
C ALA A 343 -17.20 -12.16 -6.93
N ASN A 344 -16.91 -11.00 -7.53
CA ASN A 344 -15.89 -10.07 -7.09
C ASN A 344 -16.51 -8.80 -6.49
N VAL A 345 -16.34 -8.60 -5.19
CA VAL A 345 -16.81 -7.39 -4.48
C VAL A 345 -15.69 -6.36 -4.40
N ILE A 346 -15.93 -5.19 -4.97
CA ILE A 346 -14.94 -4.11 -5.06
C ILE A 346 -15.30 -2.98 -4.10
N LEU A 347 -14.43 -2.72 -3.12
CA LEU A 347 -14.57 -1.62 -2.17
C LEU A 347 -13.37 -0.68 -2.31
N MET A 348 -13.65 0.64 -2.34
CA MET A 348 -12.59 1.66 -2.37
C MET A 348 -11.66 1.57 -1.15
N SER A 349 -12.18 1.18 0.02
CA SER A 349 -11.41 0.95 1.24
C SER A 349 -10.46 -0.25 1.16
N GLU A 350 -10.76 -1.25 0.33
CA GLU A 350 -9.86 -2.38 0.07
C GLU A 350 -8.87 -2.04 -1.05
N MET A 351 -9.26 -1.19 -2.01
CA MET A 351 -8.34 -0.64 -3.00
C MET A 351 -7.23 0.20 -2.37
N SER A 352 -7.53 1.02 -1.36
CA SER A 352 -6.50 1.80 -0.65
C SER A 352 -5.51 0.91 0.11
N LYS A 353 -5.92 -0.31 0.49
CA LYS A 353 -5.06 -1.36 1.07
C LYS A 353 -4.31 -2.18 0.02
N GLY A 354 -4.49 -1.87 -1.27
CA GLY A 354 -3.79 -2.53 -2.37
C GLY A 354 -4.44 -3.83 -2.88
N LYS A 355 -5.72 -4.06 -2.59
CA LYS A 355 -6.50 -5.19 -3.14
C LYS A 355 -7.26 -4.77 -4.40
N ASN A 356 -7.76 -5.76 -5.15
CA ASN A 356 -8.57 -5.55 -6.36
C ASN A 356 -7.87 -4.58 -7.34
N CYS A 357 -8.59 -3.57 -7.85
CA CYS A 357 -8.05 -2.53 -8.73
C CYS A 357 -6.86 -1.78 -8.10
N GLY A 358 -6.85 -1.61 -6.77
CA GLY A 358 -5.77 -0.97 -6.02
C GLY A 358 -4.47 -1.77 -5.96
N ARG A 359 -4.46 -3.01 -6.46
CA ARG A 359 -3.22 -3.75 -6.70
C ARG A 359 -2.32 -3.02 -7.70
N CYS A 360 -2.92 -2.35 -8.68
CA CYS A 360 -2.22 -1.64 -9.76
C CYS A 360 -2.50 -0.13 -9.77
N HIS A 361 -3.77 0.30 -9.66
CA HIS A 361 -4.16 1.71 -9.67
C HIS A 361 -3.67 2.43 -8.40
N GLY A 362 -3.00 3.58 -8.58
CA GLY A 362 -2.32 4.31 -7.51
C GLY A 362 -0.91 3.80 -7.19
N LYS A 363 -0.46 2.71 -7.83
CA LYS A 363 0.90 2.18 -7.71
C LYS A 363 1.65 2.26 -9.03
N VAL A 364 1.18 1.54 -10.05
CA VAL A 364 1.78 1.45 -11.41
C VAL A 364 0.85 1.97 -12.50
N ALA A 365 -0.44 2.08 -12.19
CA ALA A 365 -1.47 2.68 -13.02
C ALA A 365 -2.05 3.94 -12.34
N PHE A 366 -2.88 4.69 -13.06
CA PHE A 366 -3.40 5.98 -12.60
C PHE A 366 -4.00 5.92 -11.20
N THR A 367 -3.95 7.04 -10.48
CA THR A 367 -4.45 7.14 -9.11
C THR A 367 -5.97 7.01 -9.04
N PHE A 368 -6.45 6.21 -8.08
CA PHE A 368 -7.89 6.10 -7.79
C PHE A 368 -8.47 7.36 -7.13
N ALA A 369 -7.67 8.40 -6.89
CA ALA A 369 -8.16 9.74 -6.55
C ALA A 369 -8.92 10.40 -7.73
N ASP A 370 -8.75 9.92 -8.95
CA ASP A 370 -9.51 10.37 -10.12
C ASP A 370 -10.83 9.61 -10.27
N CYS A 371 -11.80 9.90 -9.39
CA CYS A 371 -13.05 9.15 -9.28
C CYS A 371 -13.77 8.97 -10.63
N LEU A 372 -13.78 10.02 -11.47
CA LEU A 372 -14.51 10.07 -12.73
C LEU A 372 -13.88 9.22 -13.84
N ARG A 373 -12.67 8.67 -13.66
CA ARG A 373 -12.12 7.70 -14.61
C ARG A 373 -12.85 6.37 -14.60
N CYS A 374 -13.34 5.97 -13.42
CA CYS A 374 -14.07 4.72 -13.24
C CYS A 374 -15.58 4.99 -13.12
N HIS A 375 -15.98 5.93 -12.27
CA HIS A 375 -17.37 6.31 -12.03
C HIS A 375 -17.88 7.27 -13.11
N ASN A 376 -18.02 6.76 -14.34
CA ASN A 376 -18.45 7.54 -15.50
C ASN A 376 -19.76 7.06 -16.12
N GLN A 377 -20.27 5.88 -15.75
CA GLN A 377 -21.49 5.32 -16.34
C GLN A 377 -22.75 5.76 -15.59
N PRO A 378 -23.66 6.54 -16.22
CA PRO A 378 -24.93 6.89 -15.61
C PRO A 378 -25.74 5.64 -15.23
N LYS A 379 -26.46 5.70 -14.11
CA LYS A 379 -27.26 4.56 -13.60
C LYS A 379 -28.52 4.29 -14.41
N ASP A 380 -29.06 5.35 -15.01
CA ASP A 380 -30.29 5.39 -15.78
C ASP A 380 -30.10 5.01 -17.25
N LYS A 381 -28.85 4.86 -17.71
CA LYS A 381 -28.53 4.54 -19.10
C LYS A 381 -27.93 3.14 -19.21
N PRO A 382 -28.66 2.16 -19.76
CA PRO A 382 -28.08 0.85 -20.04
C PRO A 382 -26.96 0.99 -21.07
N VAL A 383 -25.93 0.15 -20.95
CA VAL A 383 -24.85 0.04 -21.94
C VAL A 383 -25.03 -1.27 -22.67
N GLU A 384 -25.07 -1.22 -24.00
CA GLU A 384 -25.22 -2.41 -24.81
C GLU A 384 -23.93 -3.25 -24.80
N GLY A 385 -24.07 -4.59 -24.80
CA GLY A 385 -22.93 -5.51 -24.88
C GLY A 385 -22.09 -5.64 -23.60
N VAL A 386 -22.52 -5.08 -22.46
CA VAL A 386 -21.82 -5.26 -21.18
C VAL A 386 -22.21 -6.55 -20.49
N LEU A 387 -21.24 -7.20 -19.88
CA LEU A 387 -21.45 -8.30 -18.95
C LEU A 387 -21.85 -7.71 -17.60
N PHE A 388 -23.01 -8.12 -17.10
CA PHE A 388 -23.53 -7.69 -15.81
C PHE A 388 -24.28 -8.84 -15.15
N ARG A 389 -24.03 -9.05 -13.86
CA ARG A 389 -24.83 -9.97 -13.04
C ARG A 389 -25.45 -9.17 -11.90
N PRO A 390 -26.80 -9.05 -11.85
CA PRO A 390 -27.48 -8.41 -10.74
C PRO A 390 -27.09 -9.06 -9.41
N LYS A 391 -27.01 -8.26 -8.35
CA LYS A 391 -26.62 -8.72 -7.01
C LYS A 391 -27.53 -9.82 -6.45
N ASP A 392 -28.79 -9.84 -6.88
CA ASP A 392 -29.82 -10.79 -6.45
C ASP A 392 -30.06 -11.94 -7.45
N ALA A 393 -29.20 -12.07 -8.48
CA ALA A 393 -29.35 -13.11 -9.48
C ALA A 393 -28.98 -14.50 -8.90
N PRO A 394 -29.78 -15.56 -9.15
CA PRO A 394 -29.44 -16.93 -8.75
C PRO A 394 -28.10 -17.40 -9.35
N PRO A 395 -27.49 -18.49 -8.85
CA PRO A 395 -26.30 -19.13 -9.44
C PRO A 395 -26.45 -19.22 -10.97
N ALA A 396 -25.43 -18.77 -11.72
CA ALA A 396 -25.52 -18.70 -13.17
C ALA A 396 -25.62 -20.12 -13.75
N GLU A 397 -26.62 -20.39 -14.58
CA GLU A 397 -26.62 -21.57 -15.43
C GLU A 397 -25.52 -21.42 -16.50
N PRO A 398 -24.91 -22.53 -16.97
CA PRO A 398 -23.85 -22.48 -17.97
C PRO A 398 -24.30 -21.77 -19.25
N ILE A 399 -23.48 -20.85 -19.77
CA ILE A 399 -23.77 -20.13 -21.01
C ILE A 399 -23.67 -21.10 -22.20
N PRO A 400 -24.72 -21.26 -23.03
CA PRO A 400 -24.67 -22.14 -24.20
C PRO A 400 -23.62 -21.65 -25.22
N GLY A 401 -22.66 -22.52 -25.57
CA GLY A 401 -21.67 -22.26 -26.63
C GLY A 401 -20.26 -21.87 -26.16
N LEU A 402 -20.01 -21.72 -24.86
CA LEU A 402 -18.66 -21.76 -24.30
C LEU A 402 -18.30 -23.22 -23.98
N PRO A 403 -17.12 -23.74 -24.35
CA PRO A 403 -16.73 -25.08 -23.95
C PRO A 403 -16.77 -25.16 -22.42
N ALA A 404 -17.48 -26.17 -21.90
CA ALA A 404 -17.48 -26.43 -20.47
C ALA A 404 -16.03 -26.63 -20.02
N GLU A 405 -15.53 -25.75 -19.16
CA GLU A 405 -14.24 -25.97 -18.52
C GLU A 405 -14.32 -27.30 -17.78
N THR A 406 -13.49 -28.26 -18.20
CA THR A 406 -13.25 -29.46 -17.41
C THR A 406 -12.87 -29.01 -16.00
N PRO A 407 -13.58 -29.43 -14.96
CA PRO A 407 -13.24 -29.04 -13.60
C PRO A 407 -11.77 -29.40 -13.36
N ALA A 408 -10.97 -28.40 -12.99
CA ALA A 408 -9.58 -28.61 -12.63
C ALA A 408 -9.53 -29.72 -11.57
N ALA A 409 -8.72 -30.75 -11.83
CA ALA A 409 -8.52 -31.83 -10.89
C ALA A 409 -8.16 -31.24 -9.52
N PRO A 410 -8.74 -31.75 -8.42
CA PRO A 410 -8.44 -31.26 -7.09
C PRO A 410 -6.92 -31.31 -6.88
N ALA A 411 -6.35 -30.20 -6.40
CA ALA A 411 -4.94 -30.14 -6.06
C ALA A 411 -4.58 -31.30 -5.12
N PRO A 412 -3.48 -32.03 -5.36
CA PRO A 412 -3.09 -33.12 -4.46
C PRO A 412 -2.93 -32.57 -3.05
N ALA A 413 -3.56 -33.24 -2.09
CA ALA A 413 -3.45 -32.89 -0.68
C ALA A 413 -1.97 -32.78 -0.29
N SER A 414 -1.59 -31.62 0.27
CA SER A 414 -0.24 -31.47 0.82
C SER A 414 0.00 -32.54 1.89
N PRO A 415 1.13 -33.26 1.86
CA PRO A 415 1.47 -34.17 2.93
C PRO A 415 1.68 -33.35 4.21
N ALA A 416 1.01 -33.77 5.28
CA ALA A 416 1.15 -33.19 6.59
C ALA A 416 2.63 -33.21 7.02
N ARG A 417 3.11 -32.05 7.48
CA ARG A 417 4.32 -31.92 8.30
C ARG A 417 3.99 -31.06 9.51
#